data_AF-A0A7W2M2I5-F1
#
_entry.id   AF-A0A7W2M2I5-F1
#
_cell.length_a   1.000
_cell.length_b   1.000
_cell.length_c   1.000
_cell.angle_alpha   90.00
_cell.angle_beta   90.00
_cell.angle_gamma   90.00
#
_symmetry.space_group_name_H-M   'P 1'
#
loop_
_entity.id
_entity.type
_entity.pdbx_description
1 polymer ?
#
loop_
_entity_poly.entity_id
_entity_poly.type
_entity_poly.pdbx_seq_one_letter_code
_entity_poly.pdbx_strand_id
1 'polypeptide(L)'
;MEHKVYKREEIASNEYRVFGGDGKVLKNHKNKPYPNLSERASQNLIDDLNAVNLKNRELIFQNNSEKDALVEIAAHNRSNRELNQSLCYCVISTLMEYQEHNSTIELELELSIQWDRLFRLTPGPPYLLIELRNTAEAQEFFGQDYVNLPLNYCQSVEEMEENKIELVPENTIKIVADLVQEMSMAEKVMVDILYNLFQYFSITIPILWVAGKIDDEAFIASYYALHMNVDIYEMDHIEFERPSFEMNRLLYLNALKKSYQDEDQSLPCANS
;
A
#
# COMPACT_ATOMS: atom_id res chain seq x y z
N MET A 1 -32.48 -2.47 6.51
CA MET A 1 -31.77 -2.59 5.22
C MET A 1 -31.23 -3.99 5.09
N GLU A 2 -31.38 -4.62 3.93
CA GLU A 2 -30.80 -5.93 3.67
C GLU A 2 -29.27 -5.90 3.74
N HIS A 3 -28.71 -6.98 4.29
CA HIS A 3 -27.29 -7.21 4.47
C HIS A 3 -26.60 -7.35 3.10
N LYS A 4 -25.85 -6.33 2.70
CA LYS A 4 -25.08 -6.34 1.45
C LYS A 4 -23.78 -7.13 1.64
N VAL A 5 -23.82 -8.44 1.39
CA VAL A 5 -22.62 -9.29 1.50
C VAL A 5 -21.89 -9.32 0.18
N TYR A 6 -20.63 -8.89 0.17
CA TYR A 6 -19.76 -9.14 -0.95
C TYR A 6 -19.44 -10.63 -1.03
N LYS A 7 -19.48 -11.19 -2.24
CA LYS A 7 -19.27 -12.62 -2.49
C LYS A 7 -18.27 -12.83 -3.61
N ARG A 8 -17.59 -13.97 -3.58
CA ARG A 8 -16.79 -14.47 -4.69
C ARG A 8 -17.42 -15.74 -5.26
N GLU A 9 -17.30 -15.93 -6.57
CA GLU A 9 -17.72 -17.14 -7.28
C GLU A 9 -16.54 -17.64 -8.10
N GLU A 10 -16.25 -18.94 -8.00
CA GLU A 10 -15.25 -19.59 -8.83
C GLU A 10 -15.79 -19.74 -10.25
N ILE A 11 -15.04 -19.27 -11.23
CA ILE A 11 -15.44 -19.27 -12.64
C ILE A 11 -14.48 -20.08 -13.51
N ALA A 12 -13.26 -20.29 -13.05
CA ALA A 12 -12.30 -21.26 -13.56
C ALA A 12 -11.40 -21.72 -12.39
N SER A 13 -10.61 -22.78 -12.59
CA SER A 13 -9.78 -23.34 -11.53
C SER A 13 -8.84 -22.28 -10.96
N ASN A 14 -8.99 -21.96 -9.67
CA ASN A 14 -8.25 -20.90 -8.98
C ASN A 14 -8.51 -19.47 -9.52
N GLU A 15 -9.61 -19.24 -10.25
CA GLU A 15 -10.04 -17.92 -10.71
C GLU A 15 -11.44 -17.58 -10.17
N TYR A 16 -11.54 -16.45 -9.49
CA TYR A 16 -12.74 -16.02 -8.80
C TYR A 16 -13.19 -14.64 -9.27
N ARG A 17 -14.49 -14.51 -9.50
CA ARG A 17 -15.14 -13.22 -9.78
C ARG A 17 -15.80 -12.68 -8.51
N VAL A 18 -15.69 -11.37 -8.30
CA VAL A 18 -16.27 -10.70 -7.13
C VAL A 18 -17.59 -10.02 -7.47
N PHE A 19 -18.54 -10.16 -6.56
CA PHE A 19 -19.89 -9.64 -6.64
C PHE A 19 -20.16 -8.71 -5.46
N GLY A 20 -20.83 -7.59 -5.76
CA GLY A 20 -21.35 -6.66 -4.77
C GLY A 20 -22.50 -7.27 -3.98
N GLY A 21 -22.87 -6.62 -2.88
CA GLY A 21 -24.00 -7.05 -2.05
C GLY A 21 -25.39 -6.95 -2.71
N ASP A 22 -25.47 -6.40 -3.92
CA ASP A 22 -26.65 -6.44 -4.80
C ASP A 22 -26.65 -7.65 -5.75
N GLY A 23 -25.67 -8.55 -5.61
CA GLY A 23 -25.50 -9.73 -6.45
C GLY A 23 -24.96 -9.44 -7.84
N LYS A 24 -24.57 -8.20 -8.14
CA LYS A 24 -23.98 -7.84 -9.43
C LYS A 24 -22.47 -7.97 -9.39
N VAL A 25 -21.88 -8.29 -10.54
CA VAL A 25 -20.42 -8.26 -10.72
C VAL A 25 -19.94 -6.86 -10.34
N LEU A 26 -18.95 -6.84 -9.46
CA LEU A 26 -18.32 -5.64 -9.00
C LEU A 26 -17.54 -4.98 -10.16
N LYS A 27 -17.70 -3.66 -10.29
CA LYS A 27 -17.15 -2.89 -11.40
C LYS A 27 -16.33 -1.70 -10.91
N ASN A 28 -15.38 -1.26 -11.73
CA ASN A 28 -14.63 -0.03 -11.52
C ASN A 28 -15.46 1.21 -11.85
N HIS A 29 -14.88 2.40 -11.66
CA HIS A 29 -15.54 3.69 -11.87
C HIS A 29 -15.94 3.96 -13.34
N LYS A 30 -15.44 3.17 -14.29
CA LYS A 30 -15.81 3.18 -15.72
C LYS A 30 -16.84 2.10 -16.08
N ASN A 31 -17.48 1.47 -15.07
CA ASN A 31 -18.43 0.35 -15.23
C ASN A 31 -17.84 -0.92 -15.87
N LYS A 32 -16.52 -1.10 -15.86
CA LYS A 32 -15.85 -2.34 -16.29
C LYS A 32 -15.73 -3.32 -15.12
N PRO A 33 -15.93 -4.64 -15.33
CA PRO A 33 -15.74 -5.62 -14.27
C PRO A 33 -14.26 -5.69 -13.86
N TYR A 34 -14.00 -5.90 -12.57
CA TYR A 34 -12.65 -6.21 -12.09
C TYR A 34 -12.15 -7.56 -12.68
N PRO A 35 -10.82 -7.76 -12.81
CA PRO A 35 -10.27 -9.02 -13.29
C PRO A 35 -10.67 -10.16 -12.36
N ASN A 36 -10.64 -11.37 -12.90
CA ASN A 36 -10.74 -12.57 -12.08
C ASN A 36 -9.51 -12.61 -11.16
N LEU A 37 -9.71 -13.04 -9.93
CA LEU A 37 -8.69 -13.03 -8.89
C LEU A 37 -8.36 -14.46 -8.47
N SER A 38 -7.12 -14.70 -8.03
CA SER A 38 -6.75 -15.97 -7.41
C SER A 38 -7.61 -16.29 -6.18
N GLU A 39 -7.64 -17.54 -5.72
CA GLU A 39 -8.37 -17.92 -4.51
C GLU A 39 -7.99 -17.04 -3.32
N ARG A 40 -6.69 -16.86 -3.08
CA ARG A 40 -6.22 -16.08 -1.94
C ARG A 40 -6.53 -14.59 -2.09
N ALA A 41 -6.32 -14.02 -3.28
CA ALA A 41 -6.62 -12.61 -3.54
C ALA A 41 -8.12 -12.31 -3.40
N SER A 42 -8.98 -13.15 -3.99
CA SER A 42 -10.43 -12.98 -3.90
C SER A 42 -10.94 -13.13 -2.46
N GLN A 43 -10.44 -14.09 -1.68
CA GLN A 43 -10.84 -14.25 -0.28
C GLN A 43 -10.48 -13.01 0.55
N ASN A 44 -9.22 -12.56 0.47
CA ASN A 44 -8.76 -11.38 1.20
C ASN A 44 -9.58 -10.12 0.85
N LEU A 45 -9.90 -9.93 -0.44
CA LEU A 45 -10.71 -8.79 -0.89
C LEU A 45 -12.14 -8.85 -0.33
N ILE A 46 -12.76 -10.04 -0.35
CA ILE A 46 -14.11 -10.23 0.19
C ILE A 46 -14.13 -10.01 1.69
N ASP A 47 -13.12 -10.48 2.40
CA ASP A 47 -13.00 -10.28 3.85
C ASP A 47 -12.81 -8.81 4.19
N ASP A 48 -11.96 -8.07 3.47
CA ASP A 48 -11.79 -6.61 3.64
C ASP A 48 -13.11 -5.87 3.40
N LEU A 49 -13.75 -6.13 2.26
CA LEU A 49 -15.02 -5.50 1.90
C LEU A 49 -16.13 -5.75 2.91
N ASN A 50 -16.23 -6.99 3.39
CA ASN A 50 -17.23 -7.35 4.39
C ASN A 50 -16.85 -6.84 5.78
N ALA A 51 -15.57 -6.76 6.14
CA ALA A 51 -15.09 -6.17 7.39
C ALA A 51 -15.35 -4.65 7.42
N VAL A 52 -15.08 -3.94 6.32
CA VAL A 52 -15.45 -2.52 6.15
C VAL A 52 -16.96 -2.35 6.28
N ASN A 53 -17.74 -3.21 5.61
CA ASN A 53 -19.20 -3.14 5.70
C ASN A 53 -19.72 -3.43 7.13
N LEU A 54 -19.07 -4.34 7.85
CA LEU A 54 -19.39 -4.66 9.24
C LEU A 54 -19.03 -3.51 10.20
N LYS A 55 -17.81 -2.96 10.12
CA LYS A 55 -17.39 -1.79 10.92
C LYS A 55 -18.32 -0.60 10.69
N ASN A 56 -18.73 -0.37 9.45
CA ASN A 56 -19.68 0.68 9.11
C ASN A 56 -21.07 0.45 9.70
N ARG A 57 -21.49 -0.80 9.83
CA ARG A 57 -22.76 -1.16 10.49
C ARG A 57 -22.70 -0.94 11.99
N GLU A 58 -21.57 -1.22 12.64
CA GLU A 58 -21.42 -0.98 14.09
C GLU A 58 -21.49 0.52 14.43
N LEU A 59 -21.12 1.39 13.49
CA LEU A 59 -21.22 2.84 13.60
C LEU A 59 -22.63 3.40 13.32
N ILE A 60 -23.43 2.71 12.52
CA ILE A 60 -24.79 3.10 12.17
C ILE A 60 -25.72 2.15 12.93
N PHE A 61 -26.20 2.47 14.13
CA PHE A 61 -27.49 1.99 14.70
C PHE A 61 -27.58 2.31 16.21
N GLN A 62 -27.70 3.60 16.55
CA GLN A 62 -28.26 4.02 17.85
C GLN A 62 -29.05 5.34 17.73
N ASN A 63 -29.97 5.46 16.77
CA ASN A 63 -30.68 6.74 16.59
C ASN A 63 -31.97 6.88 17.41
N ASN A 64 -32.03 7.98 18.17
CA ASN A 64 -33.24 8.57 18.75
C ASN A 64 -33.39 10.09 18.41
N SER A 65 -32.51 10.72 17.61
CA SER A 65 -32.60 12.17 17.29
C SER A 65 -32.00 12.62 15.93
N GLU A 66 -32.33 13.84 15.50
CA GLU A 66 -31.92 14.48 14.22
C GLU A 66 -30.42 14.83 14.16
N LYS A 67 -29.78 15.09 15.32
CA LYS A 67 -28.34 15.35 15.40
C LYS A 67 -27.52 14.10 15.13
N ASP A 68 -28.03 12.95 15.54
CA ASP A 68 -27.38 11.65 15.36
C ASP A 68 -27.47 11.21 13.88
N ALA A 69 -28.56 11.55 13.18
CA ALA A 69 -28.69 11.34 11.74
C ALA A 69 -27.64 12.12 10.90
N LEU A 70 -27.23 13.33 11.31
CA LEU A 70 -26.16 14.08 10.64
C LEU A 70 -24.77 13.41 10.83
N VAL A 71 -24.54 12.81 12.01
CA VAL A 71 -23.33 12.02 12.30
C VAL A 71 -23.34 10.72 11.50
N GLU A 72 -24.49 10.07 11.35
CA GLU A 72 -24.65 8.87 10.51
C GLU A 72 -24.44 9.15 9.02
N ILE A 73 -24.92 10.29 8.49
CA ILE A 73 -24.65 10.71 7.11
C ILE A 73 -23.14 10.97 6.91
N ALA A 74 -22.48 11.59 7.89
CA ALA A 74 -21.04 11.77 7.86
C ALA A 74 -20.27 10.43 7.92
N ALA A 75 -20.73 9.47 8.72
CA ALA A 75 -20.18 8.11 8.79
C ALA A 75 -20.44 7.30 7.51
N HIS A 76 -21.61 7.44 6.88
CA HIS A 76 -21.93 6.81 5.60
C HIS A 76 -21.10 7.40 4.44
N ASN A 77 -20.86 8.70 4.44
CA ASN A 77 -19.94 9.34 3.50
C ASN A 77 -18.49 8.92 3.75
N ARG A 78 -18.09 8.72 5.01
CA ARG A 78 -16.79 8.14 5.37
C ARG A 78 -16.68 6.69 4.90
N SER A 79 -17.73 5.87 5.03
CA SER A 79 -17.80 4.50 4.53
C SER A 79 -17.64 4.41 3.01
N ASN A 80 -18.38 5.22 2.25
CA ASN A 80 -18.25 5.27 0.79
C ASN A 80 -16.87 5.79 0.37
N ARG A 81 -16.26 6.67 1.18
CA ARG A 81 -14.88 7.10 0.99
C ARG A 81 -13.89 5.97 1.28
N GLU A 82 -14.05 5.22 2.37
CA GLU A 82 -13.22 4.07 2.76
C GLU A 82 -13.30 2.90 1.78
N LEU A 83 -14.48 2.64 1.19
CA LEU A 83 -14.70 1.70 0.09
C LEU A 83 -14.02 2.17 -1.21
N ASN A 84 -14.16 3.45 -1.56
CA ASN A 84 -13.45 4.06 -2.70
C ASN A 84 -11.95 4.31 -2.44
N GLN A 85 -11.50 4.15 -1.19
CA GLN A 85 -10.12 4.23 -0.71
C GLN A 85 -9.60 2.85 -0.30
N SER A 86 -10.30 1.76 -0.62
CA SER A 86 -9.67 0.44 -0.49
C SER A 86 -8.47 0.45 -1.42
N LEU A 87 -7.28 0.40 -0.82
CA LEU A 87 -6.00 0.42 -1.52
C LEU A 87 -6.00 -0.64 -2.62
N CYS A 88 -6.57 -1.81 -2.33
CA CYS A 88 -6.76 -2.90 -3.26
C CYS A 88 -7.59 -2.45 -4.48
N TYR A 89 -8.76 -1.85 -4.26
CA TYR A 89 -9.61 -1.33 -5.34
C TYR A 89 -8.91 -0.28 -6.20
N CYS A 90 -8.22 0.67 -5.57
CA CYS A 90 -7.48 1.71 -6.27
C CYS A 90 -6.34 1.12 -7.09
N VAL A 91 -5.54 0.22 -6.51
CA VAL A 91 -4.39 -0.40 -7.20
C VAL A 91 -4.85 -1.28 -8.35
N ILE A 92 -5.85 -2.15 -8.14
CA ILE A 92 -6.39 -3.01 -9.22
C ILE A 92 -6.96 -2.15 -10.34
N SER A 93 -7.82 -1.16 -10.01
CA SER A 93 -8.43 -0.30 -11.02
C SER A 93 -7.37 0.47 -11.81
N THR A 94 -6.31 0.95 -11.16
CA THR A 94 -5.22 1.68 -11.82
C THR A 94 -4.35 0.76 -12.66
N LEU A 95 -4.03 -0.45 -12.18
CA LEU A 95 -3.27 -1.45 -12.95
C LEU A 95 -4.03 -1.90 -14.21
N MET A 96 -5.35 -2.09 -14.10
CA MET A 96 -6.21 -2.39 -15.26
C MET A 96 -6.19 -1.28 -16.31
N GLU A 97 -6.17 -0.01 -15.88
CA GLU A 97 -6.17 1.12 -16.79
C GLU A 97 -4.80 1.37 -17.43
N TYR A 98 -3.72 1.11 -16.70
CA TYR A 98 -2.37 1.23 -17.23
C TYR A 98 -2.08 0.26 -18.39
N GLN A 99 -2.62 -0.96 -18.33
CA GLN A 99 -2.54 -1.93 -19.43
C GLN A 99 -3.15 -1.40 -20.74
N GLU A 100 -4.15 -0.53 -20.66
CA GLU A 100 -4.84 0.05 -21.81
C GLU A 100 -4.15 1.31 -22.35
N HIS A 101 -3.27 1.96 -21.57
CA HIS A 101 -2.77 3.31 -21.88
C HIS A 101 -1.25 3.45 -22.06
N ASN A 102 -0.46 2.41 -21.79
CA ASN A 102 0.95 2.32 -22.20
C ASN A 102 1.78 3.60 -21.95
N SER A 103 1.53 4.28 -20.83
CA SER A 103 2.29 5.45 -20.41
C SER A 103 3.52 5.02 -19.61
N THR A 104 4.67 5.63 -19.90
CA THR A 104 5.90 5.46 -19.13
C THR A 104 5.79 6.20 -17.80
N ILE A 105 5.79 5.48 -16.68
CA ILE A 105 6.11 6.06 -15.37
C ILE A 105 7.62 6.09 -15.21
N GLU A 106 8.15 7.28 -14.95
CA GLU A 106 9.52 7.47 -14.44
C GLU A 106 9.43 7.80 -12.95
N LEU A 107 10.05 6.97 -12.13
CA LEU A 107 10.25 7.26 -10.70
C LEU A 107 11.52 8.12 -10.61
N GLU A 108 11.40 9.38 -10.18
CA GLU A 108 12.54 10.28 -9.99
C GLU A 108 13.33 9.90 -8.71
N LEU A 109 14.09 8.81 -8.77
CA LEU A 109 14.72 8.19 -7.59
C LEU A 109 15.93 8.96 -7.06
N GLU A 110 16.83 9.40 -7.94
CA GLU A 110 18.15 9.94 -7.54
C GLU A 110 18.00 11.14 -6.60
N LEU A 111 17.03 12.02 -6.89
CA LEU A 111 16.69 13.14 -6.03
C LEU A 111 15.86 12.68 -4.83
N SER A 112 14.79 11.92 -5.03
CA SER A 112 13.86 11.55 -3.96
C SER A 112 14.56 10.81 -2.81
N ILE A 113 15.55 9.95 -3.11
CA ILE A 113 16.29 9.19 -2.10
C ILE A 113 17.05 10.10 -1.13
N GLN A 114 17.45 11.30 -1.56
CA GLN A 114 18.12 12.27 -0.69
C GLN A 114 17.24 12.77 0.47
N TRP A 115 15.92 12.59 0.41
CA TRP A 115 14.97 12.91 1.49
C TRP A 115 14.28 11.68 2.09
N ASP A 116 14.63 10.48 1.64
CA ASP A 116 13.96 9.26 2.08
C ASP A 116 14.16 9.01 3.58
N ARG A 117 13.05 8.83 4.31
CA ARG A 117 13.05 8.58 5.75
C ARG A 117 13.89 7.37 6.13
N LEU A 118 13.96 6.33 5.29
CA LEU A 118 14.72 5.10 5.60
C LEU A 118 16.21 5.37 5.86
N PHE A 119 16.78 6.37 5.17
CA PHE A 119 18.19 6.75 5.28
C PHE A 119 18.43 7.97 6.14
N ARG A 120 17.37 8.56 6.69
CA ARG A 120 17.44 9.78 7.50
C ARG A 120 16.61 9.61 8.76
N LEU A 121 17.04 8.84 9.75
CA LEU A 121 16.18 8.56 10.90
C LEU A 121 16.05 9.77 11.86
N THR A 122 14.99 9.76 12.66
CA THR A 122 14.75 10.75 13.71
C THR A 122 15.84 10.61 14.79
N PRO A 123 16.60 11.68 15.10
CA PRO A 123 17.69 11.57 16.06
C PRO A 123 17.18 11.44 17.50
N GLY A 124 17.85 10.58 18.28
CA GLY A 124 17.65 10.45 19.72
C GLY A 124 16.53 9.47 20.14
N PRO A 125 16.58 8.97 21.39
CA PRO A 125 15.54 8.09 21.92
C PRO A 125 14.25 8.85 22.25
N PRO A 126 13.08 8.17 22.27
CA PRO A 126 12.90 6.75 21.93
C PRO A 126 12.82 6.50 20.41
N TYR A 127 12.58 7.54 19.61
CA TYR A 127 12.20 7.41 18.20
C TYR A 127 13.26 6.73 17.33
N LEU A 128 14.53 7.05 17.51
CA LEU A 128 15.61 6.38 16.78
C LEU A 128 15.60 4.86 16.99
N LEU A 129 15.34 4.41 18.22
CA LEU A 129 15.34 2.98 18.56
C LEU A 129 14.12 2.28 17.93
N ILE A 130 12.97 2.95 17.93
CA ILE A 130 11.74 2.45 17.28
C ILE A 130 11.99 2.32 15.78
N GLU A 131 12.45 3.37 15.12
CA GLU A 131 12.69 3.37 13.68
C GLU A 131 13.74 2.34 13.27
N LEU A 132 14.85 2.21 14.03
CA LEU A 132 15.88 1.20 13.77
C LEU A 132 15.34 -0.23 13.91
N ARG A 133 14.54 -0.52 14.94
CA ARG A 133 13.96 -1.85 15.13
C ARG A 133 12.99 -2.19 14.00
N ASN A 134 12.12 -1.26 13.63
CA ASN A 134 11.03 -1.51 12.69
C ASN A 134 11.46 -1.49 11.22
N THR A 135 12.67 -1.01 10.93
CA THR A 135 13.26 -1.04 9.57
C THR A 135 14.42 -2.04 9.45
N ALA A 136 14.56 -2.97 10.41
CA ALA A 136 15.71 -3.86 10.49
C ALA A 136 15.90 -4.74 9.24
N GLU A 137 14.83 -5.26 8.64
CA GLU A 137 14.93 -6.09 7.42
C GLU A 137 15.42 -5.25 6.22
N ALA A 138 14.92 -4.01 6.09
CA ALA A 138 15.39 -3.09 5.06
C ALA A 138 16.88 -2.73 5.27
N GLN A 139 17.30 -2.52 6.53
CA GLN A 139 18.71 -2.30 6.87
C GLN A 139 19.57 -3.51 6.52
N GLU A 140 19.11 -4.72 6.83
CA GLU A 140 19.80 -5.97 6.51
C GLU A 140 19.99 -6.14 5.00
N PHE A 141 18.99 -5.78 4.20
CA PHE A 141 19.09 -5.79 2.74
C PHE A 141 20.23 -4.91 2.21
N PHE A 142 20.39 -3.70 2.75
CA PHE A 142 21.49 -2.80 2.36
C PHE A 142 22.84 -3.18 2.98
N GLY A 143 22.85 -3.88 4.11
CA GLY A 143 24.07 -4.36 4.76
C GLY A 143 25.06 -3.23 5.07
N GLN A 144 26.27 -3.31 4.50
CA GLN A 144 27.32 -2.30 4.71
C GLN A 144 27.03 -0.96 3.98
N ASP A 145 26.10 -0.97 3.02
CA ASP A 145 25.69 0.22 2.26
C ASP A 145 24.53 0.97 2.91
N TYR A 146 23.99 0.46 4.03
CA TYR A 146 23.00 1.18 4.81
C TYR A 146 23.63 2.39 5.49
N VAL A 147 22.95 3.53 5.41
CA VAL A 147 23.32 4.75 6.14
C VAL A 147 22.15 5.24 6.96
N ASN A 148 22.47 5.86 8.10
CA ASN A 148 21.52 6.64 8.89
C ASN A 148 22.07 8.05 9.07
N LEU A 149 21.61 8.94 8.20
CA LEU A 149 21.99 10.35 8.17
C LEU A 149 21.01 11.19 9.01
N PRO A 150 21.38 12.42 9.37
CA PRO A 150 20.44 13.35 9.99
C PRO A 150 19.26 13.69 9.06
N LEU A 151 18.14 14.10 9.67
CA LEU A 151 16.98 14.66 8.97
C LEU A 151 17.39 15.80 8.04
N ASN A 152 16.82 15.80 6.83
CA ASN A 152 17.05 16.82 5.82
C ASN A 152 15.81 17.69 5.64
N TYR A 153 15.97 18.98 5.85
CA TYR A 153 14.91 19.98 5.70
C TYR A 153 15.16 20.94 4.53
N CYS A 154 16.28 20.76 3.81
CA CYS A 154 16.57 21.51 2.61
C CYS A 154 15.51 21.25 1.55
N GLN A 155 15.27 22.21 0.68
CA GLN A 155 14.30 22.12 -0.42
C GLN A 155 14.96 21.68 -1.73
N SER A 156 16.30 21.66 -1.81
CA SER A 156 17.05 21.20 -2.97
C SER A 156 18.41 20.62 -2.60
N VAL A 157 19.05 19.94 -3.54
CA VAL A 157 20.41 19.37 -3.36
C VAL A 157 21.44 20.50 -3.26
N GLU A 158 21.26 21.59 -4.00
CA GLU A 158 22.14 22.77 -3.91
C GLU A 158 22.13 23.36 -2.49
N GLU A 159 20.96 23.44 -1.85
CA GLU A 159 20.86 23.88 -0.45
C GLU A 159 21.53 22.88 0.51
N MET A 160 21.50 21.58 0.22
CA MET A 160 22.24 20.59 0.99
C MET A 160 23.75 20.80 0.88
N GLU A 161 24.26 21.06 -0.33
CA GLU A 161 25.68 21.35 -0.57
C GLU A 161 26.14 22.62 0.16
N GLU A 162 25.35 23.70 0.07
CA GLU A 162 25.63 24.97 0.75
C GLU A 162 25.67 24.80 2.27
N ASN A 163 24.71 24.04 2.83
CA ASN A 163 24.62 23.75 4.26
C ASN A 163 25.51 22.60 4.72
N LYS A 164 26.27 21.97 3.82
CA LYS A 164 27.14 20.81 4.08
C LYS A 164 26.39 19.65 4.72
N ILE A 165 25.15 19.42 4.27
CA ILE A 165 24.36 18.26 4.64
C ILE A 165 24.90 17.06 3.87
N GLU A 166 25.17 15.97 4.59
CA GLU A 166 25.63 14.73 3.98
C GLU A 166 24.56 14.14 3.07
N LEU A 167 24.98 13.78 1.85
CA LEU A 167 24.14 13.12 0.85
C LEU A 167 24.09 11.61 1.13
N VAL A 168 22.98 10.98 0.73
CA VAL A 168 22.92 9.52 0.65
C VAL A 168 23.98 9.05 -0.36
N PRO A 169 24.83 8.07 -0.02
CA PRO A 169 25.90 7.62 -0.90
C PRO A 169 25.37 7.11 -2.25
N GLU A 170 26.12 7.38 -3.32
CA GLU A 170 25.78 6.94 -4.68
C GLU A 170 25.59 5.42 -4.77
N ASN A 171 26.36 4.63 -4.00
CA ASN A 171 26.21 3.18 -4.01
C ASN A 171 24.84 2.73 -3.46
N THR A 172 24.36 3.37 -2.39
CA THR A 172 23.04 3.12 -1.82
C THR A 172 21.94 3.48 -2.82
N ILE A 173 22.05 4.63 -3.50
CA ILE A 173 21.11 5.07 -4.54
C ILE A 173 21.09 4.06 -5.69
N LYS A 174 22.27 3.61 -6.12
CA LYS A 174 22.41 2.64 -7.21
C LYS A 174 21.73 1.31 -6.90
N ILE A 175 21.85 0.80 -5.68
CA ILE A 175 21.14 -0.43 -5.27
C ILE A 175 19.63 -0.29 -5.48
N VAL A 176 19.04 0.86 -5.10
CA VAL A 176 17.61 1.11 -5.30
C VAL A 176 17.27 1.28 -6.79
N ALA A 177 18.11 2.00 -7.54
CA ALA A 177 17.92 2.19 -8.98
C ALA A 177 17.96 0.87 -9.75
N ASP A 178 18.87 -0.04 -9.40
CA ASP A 178 19.00 -1.37 -10.01
C ASP A 178 17.71 -2.20 -9.79
N LEU A 179 17.11 -2.16 -8.59
CA LEU A 179 15.82 -2.81 -8.33
C LEU A 179 14.70 -2.25 -9.24
N VAL A 180 14.63 -0.94 -9.40
CA VAL A 180 13.60 -0.30 -10.24
C VAL A 180 13.84 -0.58 -11.73
N GLN A 181 15.08 -0.77 -12.17
CA GLN A 181 15.36 -1.18 -13.54
C GLN A 181 14.85 -2.59 -13.85
N GLU A 182 14.90 -3.49 -12.87
CA GLU A 182 14.36 -4.86 -12.98
C GLU A 182 12.83 -4.92 -12.93
N MET A 183 12.18 -3.89 -12.37
CA MET A 183 10.72 -3.83 -12.26
C MET A 183 10.03 -3.64 -13.62
N SER A 184 8.97 -4.42 -13.82
CA SER A 184 7.97 -4.18 -14.86
C SER A 184 7.27 -2.83 -14.67
N MET A 185 6.59 -2.34 -15.71
CA MET A 185 5.79 -1.11 -15.60
C MET A 185 4.69 -1.24 -14.54
N ALA A 186 4.06 -2.41 -14.42
CA ALA A 186 3.04 -2.68 -13.42
C ALA A 186 3.60 -2.56 -11.99
N GLU A 187 4.81 -3.05 -11.76
CA GLU A 187 5.50 -2.91 -10.48
C GLU A 187 5.87 -1.46 -10.17
N LYS A 188 6.31 -0.67 -11.17
CA LYS A 188 6.57 0.77 -11.00
C LYS A 188 5.30 1.56 -10.65
N VAL A 189 4.18 1.25 -11.30
CA VAL A 189 2.85 1.81 -10.96
C VAL A 189 2.48 1.43 -9.52
N MET A 190 2.72 0.19 -9.12
CA MET A 190 2.44 -0.27 -7.76
C MET A 190 3.27 0.50 -6.73
N VAL A 191 4.56 0.73 -6.99
CA VAL A 191 5.43 1.58 -6.17
C VAL A 191 4.85 2.99 -6.03
N ASP A 192 4.50 3.64 -7.14
CA ASP A 192 3.95 5.01 -7.12
C ASP A 192 2.66 5.09 -6.29
N ILE A 193 1.72 4.15 -6.48
CA ILE A 193 0.47 4.14 -5.71
C ILE A 193 0.73 3.92 -4.21
N LEU A 194 1.61 2.97 -3.86
CA LEU A 194 1.98 2.72 -2.47
C LEU A 194 2.64 3.96 -1.85
N TYR A 195 3.56 4.59 -2.57
CA TYR A 195 4.25 5.81 -2.10
C TYR A 195 3.26 6.95 -1.83
N ASN A 196 2.30 7.17 -2.73
CA ASN A 196 1.24 8.16 -2.57
C ASN A 196 0.29 7.82 -1.41
N LEU A 197 -0.16 6.57 -1.33
CA LEU A 197 -1.14 6.15 -0.33
C LEU A 197 -0.56 6.29 1.09
N PHE A 198 0.69 5.87 1.27
CA PHE A 198 1.38 5.94 2.55
C PHE A 198 2.05 7.31 2.77
N GLN A 199 1.50 8.36 2.16
CA GLN A 199 1.83 9.77 2.40
C GLN A 199 3.31 10.11 2.22
N TYR A 200 3.94 9.50 1.23
CA TYR A 200 5.33 9.76 0.86
C TYR A 200 6.33 9.50 1.99
N PHE A 201 6.01 8.58 2.90
CA PHE A 201 6.88 8.31 4.06
C PHE A 201 8.28 7.82 3.64
N SER A 202 8.37 6.99 2.61
CA SER A 202 9.63 6.48 2.06
C SER A 202 9.33 5.96 0.66
N ILE A 203 10.16 6.31 -0.32
CA ILE A 203 10.05 5.74 -1.67
C ILE A 203 10.72 4.36 -1.73
N THR A 204 11.77 4.18 -0.93
CA THR A 204 12.58 2.96 -0.88
C THR A 204 11.80 1.79 -0.29
N ILE A 205 11.00 1.99 0.77
CA ILE A 205 10.24 0.89 1.39
C ILE A 205 9.24 0.23 0.41
N PRO A 206 8.40 0.98 -0.34
CA PRO A 206 7.61 0.42 -1.42
C PRO A 206 8.43 -0.30 -2.49
N ILE A 207 9.59 0.23 -2.88
CA ILE A 207 10.45 -0.43 -3.86
C ILE A 207 10.95 -1.78 -3.34
N LEU A 208 11.44 -1.84 -2.10
CA LEU A 208 11.92 -3.08 -1.49
C LEU A 208 10.81 -4.13 -1.41
N TRP A 209 9.61 -3.72 -1.01
CA TRP A 209 8.47 -4.63 -0.91
C TRP A 209 8.00 -5.13 -2.28
N VAL A 210 7.88 -4.23 -3.27
CA VAL A 210 7.57 -4.61 -4.66
C VAL A 210 8.69 -5.45 -5.27
N ALA A 211 9.94 -5.31 -4.85
CA ALA A 211 11.02 -6.20 -5.27
C ALA A 211 11.10 -7.52 -4.46
N GLY A 212 10.24 -7.70 -3.45
CA GLY A 212 10.23 -8.88 -2.58
C GLY A 212 11.46 -8.99 -1.68
N LYS A 213 12.07 -7.86 -1.32
CA LYS A 213 13.24 -7.78 -0.43
C LYS A 213 12.88 -7.59 1.04
N ILE A 214 11.64 -7.16 1.31
CA ILE A 214 11.05 -7.11 2.64
C ILE A 214 9.64 -7.70 2.57
N ASP A 215 9.15 -8.23 3.68
CA ASP A 215 7.81 -8.80 3.75
C ASP A 215 6.72 -7.77 4.09
N ASP A 216 5.47 -8.25 4.17
CA ASP A 216 4.29 -7.41 4.45
C ASP A 216 4.37 -6.79 5.87
N GLU A 217 4.93 -7.52 6.84
CA GLU A 217 5.06 -7.06 8.22
C GLU A 217 6.12 -5.96 8.34
N ALA A 218 7.27 -6.15 7.72
CA ALA A 218 8.34 -5.17 7.68
C ALA A 218 7.94 -3.87 6.96
N PHE A 219 7.13 -3.94 5.89
CA PHE A 219 6.59 -2.74 5.26
C PHE A 219 5.73 -1.94 6.25
N ILE A 220 4.77 -2.59 6.93
CA ILE A 220 3.87 -1.92 7.88
C ILE A 220 4.63 -1.37 9.07
N ALA A 221 5.52 -2.17 9.65
CA ALA A 221 6.41 -1.74 10.73
C ALA A 221 7.16 -0.46 10.35
N SER A 222 7.76 -0.45 9.15
CA SER A 222 8.48 0.70 8.62
C SER A 222 7.57 1.93 8.46
N TYR A 223 6.36 1.77 7.90
CA TYR A 223 5.42 2.88 7.76
C TYR A 223 5.04 3.50 9.12
N TYR A 224 4.59 2.68 10.07
CA TYR A 224 4.17 3.18 11.38
C TYR A 224 5.33 3.80 12.18
N ALA A 225 6.51 3.22 12.11
CA ALA A 225 7.68 3.77 12.78
C ALA A 225 8.12 5.10 12.15
N LEU A 226 8.33 5.13 10.82
CA LEU A 226 8.90 6.29 10.13
C LEU A 226 7.92 7.46 9.96
N HIS A 227 6.61 7.17 9.88
CA HIS A 227 5.57 8.18 9.66
C HIS A 227 4.84 8.56 10.96
N MET A 228 4.58 7.59 11.84
CA MET A 228 3.75 7.79 13.03
C MET A 228 4.53 7.71 14.34
N ASN A 229 5.83 7.36 14.30
CA ASN A 229 6.66 7.12 15.48
C ASN A 229 6.08 6.04 16.41
N VAL A 230 5.41 5.04 15.84
CA VAL A 230 4.82 3.94 16.62
C VAL A 230 5.55 2.64 16.37
N ASP A 231 5.81 1.92 17.44
CA ASP A 231 6.30 0.56 17.40
C ASP A 231 5.14 -0.43 17.36
N ILE A 232 4.96 -1.11 16.23
CA ILE A 232 3.84 -2.04 16.08
C ILE A 232 4.01 -3.31 16.94
N TYR A 233 5.25 -3.63 17.34
CA TYR A 233 5.57 -4.81 18.15
C TYR A 233 5.27 -4.63 19.65
N GLU A 234 5.10 -3.38 20.10
CA GLU A 234 4.74 -3.04 21.48
C GLU A 234 3.27 -2.61 21.63
N MET A 235 2.53 -2.49 20.53
CA MET A 235 1.09 -2.24 20.57
C MET A 235 0.35 -3.41 21.23
N ASP A 236 -0.67 -3.10 22.02
CA ASP A 236 -1.59 -4.14 22.46
C ASP A 236 -2.45 -4.66 21.29
N HIS A 237 -3.04 -5.85 21.46
CA HIS A 237 -3.84 -6.49 20.40
C HIS A 237 -5.05 -5.65 19.92
N ILE A 238 -5.52 -4.68 20.72
CA ILE A 238 -6.68 -3.83 20.40
C ILE A 238 -6.21 -2.62 19.58
N GLU A 239 -5.06 -2.03 19.92
CA GLU A 239 -4.44 -0.92 19.19
C GLU A 239 -3.90 -1.35 17.82
N PHE A 240 -3.58 -2.64 17.65
CA PHE A 240 -3.19 -3.23 16.37
C PHE A 240 -4.33 -3.31 15.33
N GLU A 241 -5.59 -3.05 15.70
CA GLU A 241 -6.73 -3.13 14.75
C GLU A 241 -6.64 -2.14 13.58
N ARG A 242 -6.02 -0.98 13.75
CA ARG A 242 -5.75 -0.07 12.62
C ARG A 242 -4.67 -0.66 11.72
N PRO A 243 -3.42 -0.89 12.18
CA PRO A 243 -2.38 -1.56 11.38
C PRO A 243 -2.83 -2.85 10.69
N SER A 244 -3.74 -3.63 11.31
CA SER A 244 -4.30 -4.84 10.70
C SER A 244 -5.04 -4.58 9.38
N PHE A 245 -5.63 -3.39 9.22
CA PHE A 245 -6.34 -2.96 8.03
C PHE A 245 -5.38 -2.63 6.88
N GLU A 246 -4.33 -1.85 7.15
CA GLU A 246 -3.25 -1.60 6.19
C GLU A 246 -2.50 -2.91 5.85
N MET A 247 -2.27 -3.79 6.83
CA MET A 247 -1.63 -5.12 6.64
C MET A 247 -2.43 -6.02 5.70
N ASN A 248 -3.76 -6.12 5.90
CA ASN A 248 -4.63 -6.91 5.03
C ASN A 248 -4.59 -6.45 3.57
N ARG A 249 -4.41 -5.13 3.35
CA ARG A 249 -4.30 -4.55 2.01
C ARG A 249 -2.96 -4.90 1.33
N LEU A 250 -1.86 -4.91 2.07
CA LEU A 250 -0.57 -5.37 1.52
C LEU A 250 -0.56 -6.87 1.23
N LEU A 251 -1.11 -7.69 2.12
CA LEU A 251 -1.28 -9.14 1.90
C LEU A 251 -2.05 -9.43 0.60
N TYR A 252 -3.06 -8.60 0.27
CA TYR A 252 -3.79 -8.67 -0.99
C TYR A 252 -2.91 -8.30 -2.18
N LEU A 253 -2.20 -7.17 -2.11
CA LEU A 253 -1.33 -6.71 -3.20
C LEU A 253 -0.20 -7.70 -3.48
N ASN A 254 0.39 -8.30 -2.44
CA ASN A 254 1.41 -9.34 -2.57
C ASN A 254 0.87 -10.59 -3.27
N ALA A 255 -0.35 -11.02 -2.91
CA ALA A 255 -1.01 -12.15 -3.55
C ALA A 255 -1.33 -11.87 -5.03
N LEU A 256 -1.77 -10.65 -5.35
CA LEU A 256 -2.04 -10.21 -6.72
C LEU A 256 -0.74 -10.12 -7.55
N LYS A 257 0.33 -9.56 -6.97
CA LYS A 257 1.66 -9.52 -7.59
C LYS A 257 2.16 -10.93 -7.92
N LYS A 258 2.07 -11.88 -6.99
CA LYS A 258 2.48 -13.27 -7.23
C LYS A 258 1.69 -13.92 -8.37
N SER A 259 0.38 -13.68 -8.46
CA SER A 259 -0.40 -14.15 -9.62
C SER A 259 0.02 -13.54 -10.95
N TYR A 260 0.61 -12.33 -10.97
CA TYR A 260 1.18 -11.75 -12.19
C TYR A 260 2.57 -12.29 -12.54
N GLN A 261 3.32 -12.81 -11.57
CA GLN A 261 4.68 -13.32 -11.75
C GLN A 261 4.71 -14.82 -12.09
N ASP A 262 3.70 -15.58 -11.65
CA ASP A 262 3.63 -17.04 -11.82
C ASP A 262 2.95 -17.50 -13.14
N GLU A 263 2.39 -16.59 -13.94
CA GLU A 263 1.71 -16.93 -15.20
C GLU A 263 2.40 -16.34 -16.45
N ASP A 264 2.60 -17.25 -17.41
CA ASP A 264 2.88 -17.02 -18.82
C ASP A 264 2.13 -15.78 -19.36
N GLN A 265 2.79 -14.99 -20.21
CA GLN A 265 2.39 -13.65 -20.67
C GLN A 265 1.03 -13.58 -21.42
N SER A 266 -0.09 -13.80 -20.73
CA SER A 266 -1.39 -13.33 -21.17
C SER A 266 -2.27 -13.08 -19.96
N LEU A 267 -2.63 -11.83 -19.76
CA LEU A 267 -3.87 -11.53 -19.04
C LEU A 267 -5.00 -12.33 -19.72
N PRO A 268 -6.03 -12.77 -18.98
CA PRO A 268 -7.25 -13.31 -19.57
C PRO A 268 -8.02 -12.33 -20.49
N CYS A 269 -7.44 -11.19 -20.84
CA CYS A 269 -8.01 -10.12 -21.66
C CYS A 269 -7.38 -10.04 -23.06
N ALA A 270 -7.13 -11.18 -23.71
CA ALA A 270 -6.77 -11.21 -25.13
C ALA A 270 -7.91 -11.63 -26.07
N ASN A 271 -9.09 -12.02 -25.56
CA ASN A 271 -10.24 -12.35 -26.41
C ASN A 271 -11.58 -11.99 -25.76
N SER A 272 -12.04 -10.76 -25.97
CA SER A 272 -13.47 -10.43 -26.06
C SER A 272 -13.67 -9.12 -26.82
#